data_AF-A0A2V4GWA3-F1
#
_entry.id   AF-A0A2V4GWA3-F1
#
_cell.length_a   1.000
_cell.length_b   1.000
_cell.length_c   1.000
_cell.angle_alpha   90.00
_cell.angle_beta   90.00
_cell.angle_gamma   90.00
#
_symmetry.space_group_name_H-M   'P 1'
#
loop_
_entity.id
_entity.type
_entity.pdbx_description
1 polymer ?
#
loop_
_entity_poly.entity_id
_entity_poly.type
_entity_poly.pdbx_seq_one_letter_code
_entity_poly.pdbx_strand_id
1 'polypeptide(L)'
;MRLKVKFFRSNGQLNISDIVNFVRSRKGIFQPIRSKCIVSEVHLASAIERSLRRSENGSRIRDPGILILMYLSGSDQIQDAMEQCGIQQDCASFAVVYEDDSDISDFLHAFQYISENDLPIPHDHSNDMIFERMSYVDSILD
;
A
#
# COMPACT_ATOMS: atom_id res chain seq x y z
N MET A 1 2.57 10.95 13.99
CA MET A 1 2.53 11.02 12.51
C MET A 1 1.19 10.46 12.06
N ARG A 2 0.40 11.17 11.27
CA ARG A 2 -0.91 10.66 10.81
C ARG A 2 -0.85 10.44 9.30
N LEU A 3 -0.79 9.17 8.91
CA LEU A 3 -0.85 8.78 7.51
C LEU A 3 -2.28 8.93 6.98
N LYS A 4 -2.37 9.35 5.73
CA LYS A 4 -3.60 9.53 4.97
C LYS A 4 -3.61 8.54 3.82
N VAL A 5 -4.80 8.24 3.32
CA VAL A 5 -4.99 7.35 2.17
C VAL A 5 -5.88 8.07 1.16
N LYS A 6 -5.48 8.03 -0.11
CA LYS A 6 -6.31 8.43 -1.24
C LYS A 6 -6.28 7.36 -2.31
N PHE A 7 -7.38 7.22 -3.05
CA PHE A 7 -7.51 6.27 -4.14
C PHE A 7 -7.45 6.98 -5.48
N PHE A 8 -6.85 6.29 -6.44
CA PHE A 8 -6.57 6.83 -7.77
C PHE A 8 -6.91 5.80 -8.83
N ARG A 9 -7.24 6.32 -10.01
CA ARG A 9 -7.40 5.56 -11.24
C ARG A 9 -6.41 6.09 -12.28
N SER A 10 -5.82 5.17 -13.04
CA SER A 10 -5.04 5.51 -14.22
C SER A 10 -5.91 5.40 -15.47
N ASN A 11 -5.89 6.44 -16.31
CA ASN A 11 -6.55 6.45 -17.62
C ASN A 11 -5.57 6.04 -18.74
N GLY A 12 -4.32 5.69 -18.40
CA GLY A 12 -3.28 5.25 -19.32
C GLY A 12 -2.32 4.23 -18.70
N GLN A 13 -1.26 3.86 -19.41
CA GLN A 13 -0.20 3.03 -18.84
C GLN A 13 0.63 3.83 -17.83
N LEU A 14 0.87 3.25 -16.65
CA LEU A 14 1.72 3.87 -15.64
C LEU A 14 3.19 3.78 -16.05
N ASN A 15 3.92 4.90 -16.02
CA ASN A 15 5.38 4.85 -16.09
C ASN A 15 5.95 4.56 -14.70
N ILE A 16 6.23 3.28 -14.43
CA ILE A 16 6.68 2.81 -13.11
C ILE A 16 8.02 3.43 -12.70
N SER A 17 8.94 3.63 -13.65
CA SER A 17 10.23 4.25 -13.37
C SER A 17 10.07 5.68 -12.84
N ASP A 18 9.18 6.46 -13.46
CA ASP A 18 8.93 7.84 -13.05
C ASP A 18 8.24 7.90 -11.68
N ILE A 19 7.28 7.00 -11.43
CA ILE A 19 6.59 6.94 -10.12
C ILE A 19 7.57 6.50 -9.02
N VAL A 20 8.43 5.53 -9.27
CA VAL A 20 9.46 5.11 -8.31
C VAL A 20 10.44 6.25 -8.02
N ASN A 21 10.85 7.01 -9.05
CA ASN A 21 11.70 8.18 -8.86
C ASN A 21 10.98 9.28 -8.07
N PHE A 22 9.68 9.47 -8.32
CA PHE A 22 8.85 10.38 -7.55
C PHE A 22 8.82 9.97 -6.08
N VAL A 23 8.49 8.71 -5.77
CA VAL A 23 8.45 8.18 -4.40
C VAL A 23 9.78 8.39 -3.68
N ARG A 24 10.90 8.04 -4.32
CA ARG A 24 12.25 8.18 -3.74
C ARG A 24 12.68 9.63 -3.50
N SER A 25 12.07 10.59 -4.21
CA SER A 25 12.37 12.02 -4.04
C SER A 25 11.68 12.64 -2.82
N ARG A 26 10.68 11.95 -2.25
CA ARG A 26 9.90 12.45 -1.10
C ARG A 26 10.65 12.17 0.21
N LYS A 27 10.51 13.09 1.17
CA LYS A 27 11.13 12.97 2.50
C LYS A 27 10.31 12.13 3.47
N GLY A 28 8.98 12.15 3.34
CA GLY A 28 8.05 11.37 4.16
C GLY A 28 7.56 10.12 3.43
N ILE A 29 6.64 9.39 4.05
CA ILE A 29 5.98 8.26 3.40
C ILE A 29 5.12 8.76 2.23
N PHE A 30 5.38 8.20 1.05
CA PHE A 30 4.52 8.29 -0.12
C PHE A 30 4.55 6.93 -0.82
N GLN A 31 3.60 6.05 -0.50
CA GLN A 31 3.60 4.66 -0.93
C GLN A 31 2.37 4.36 -1.80
N PRO A 32 2.55 4.22 -3.12
CA PRO A 32 1.54 3.66 -4.01
C PRO A 32 1.37 2.16 -3.75
N ILE A 33 0.11 1.71 -3.71
CA ILE A 33 -0.29 0.34 -3.38
C ILE A 33 -1.36 -0.10 -4.38
N ARG A 34 -1.16 -1.23 -5.04
CA ARG A 34 -2.15 -1.73 -5.99
C ARG A 34 -3.46 -2.08 -5.29
N SER A 35 -4.59 -1.61 -5.83
CA SER A 35 -5.90 -1.79 -5.19
C SER A 35 -6.28 -3.26 -5.00
N LYS A 36 -5.80 -4.17 -5.85
CA LYS A 36 -6.06 -5.62 -5.73
C LYS A 36 -5.55 -6.24 -4.41
N CYS A 37 -4.55 -5.63 -3.77
CA CYS A 37 -4.02 -6.09 -2.50
C CYS A 37 -4.79 -5.55 -1.30
N ILE A 38 -5.67 -4.57 -1.53
CA ILE A 38 -6.45 -3.94 -0.48
C ILE A 38 -7.79 -4.65 -0.45
N VAL A 39 -7.98 -5.46 0.58
CA VAL A 39 -9.22 -6.22 0.80
C VAL A 39 -10.30 -5.36 1.47
N SER A 40 -9.89 -4.48 2.39
CA SER A 40 -10.78 -3.55 3.08
C SER A 40 -9.98 -2.37 3.66
N GLU A 41 -10.67 -1.29 4.02
CA GLU A 41 -10.03 -0.14 4.69
C GLU A 41 -9.40 -0.55 6.02
N VAL A 42 -10.05 -1.48 6.73
CA VAL A 42 -9.55 -2.04 8.01
C VAL A 42 -8.27 -2.82 7.79
N HIS A 43 -8.18 -3.62 6.71
CA HIS A 43 -6.95 -4.33 6.36
C HIS A 43 -5.79 -3.36 6.10
N LEU A 44 -6.05 -2.30 5.32
CA LEU A 44 -5.04 -1.28 5.04
C LEU A 44 -4.63 -0.51 6.31
N ALA A 45 -5.60 -0.08 7.11
CA ALA A 45 -5.32 0.62 8.37
C ALA A 45 -4.50 -0.24 9.33
N SER A 46 -4.82 -1.54 9.44
CA SER A 46 -4.05 -2.48 10.26
C SER A 46 -2.62 -2.67 9.72
N ALA A 47 -2.44 -2.79 8.40
CA ALA A 47 -1.12 -2.90 7.79
C ALA A 47 -0.27 -1.64 8.04
N ILE A 48 -0.87 -0.45 7.95
CA ILE A 48 -0.23 0.82 8.27
C ILE A 48 0.17 0.89 9.75
N GLU A 49 -0.73 0.53 10.66
CA GLU A 49 -0.42 0.56 12.09
C GLU A 49 0.73 -0.41 12.44
N ARG A 50 0.69 -1.63 11.90
CA ARG A 50 1.73 -2.64 12.12
C ARG A 50 3.07 -2.23 11.52
N SER A 51 3.08 -1.58 10.35
CA SER A 51 4.31 -1.08 9.72
C SER A 51 4.98 0.01 10.56
N LEU A 52 4.21 0.97 11.07
CA LEU A 52 4.71 2.04 11.92
C LEU A 52 5.27 1.49 13.23
N ARG A 53 4.50 0.66 13.95
CA ARG A 53 4.96 0.02 15.19
C ARG A 53 6.26 -0.77 14.97
N ARG A 54 6.36 -1.51 13.87
CA ARG A 54 7.57 -2.28 13.53
C ARG A 54 8.76 -1.37 13.23
N SER A 55 8.53 -0.27 12.51
CA SER A 55 9.57 0.73 12.23
C SER A 55 10.09 1.39 13.50
N GLU A 56 9.20 1.76 14.43
CA GLU A 56 9.54 2.37 15.72
C GLU A 56 10.33 1.41 16.63
N ASN A 57 10.02 0.11 16.59
CA ASN A 57 10.68 -0.92 17.40
C ASN A 57 12.01 -1.42 16.82
N GLY A 58 12.66 -0.64 15.94
CA GLY A 58 14.01 -0.95 15.45
C GLY A 58 14.06 -2.04 14.38
N SER A 59 13.05 -2.10 13.50
CA SER A 59 13.07 -2.98 12.33
C SER A 59 14.34 -2.83 11.50
N ARG A 60 14.84 -3.97 10.98
CA ARG A 60 15.94 -3.99 9.99
C ARG A 60 15.56 -3.24 8.71
N ILE A 61 14.28 -3.29 8.34
CA ILE A 61 13.72 -2.56 7.20
C ILE A 61 13.33 -1.17 7.70
N ARG A 62 14.00 -0.16 7.17
CA ARG A 62 13.87 1.24 7.60
C ARG A 62 12.75 2.01 6.90
N ASP A 63 12.31 1.53 5.74
CA ASP A 63 11.26 2.18 4.96
C ASP A 63 9.88 1.64 5.40
N PRO A 64 9.03 2.46 6.05
CA PRO A 64 7.70 2.04 6.45
C PRO A 64 6.79 1.75 5.26
N GLY A 65 7.01 2.38 4.09
CA GLY A 65 6.26 2.09 2.86
C GLY A 65 6.44 0.65 2.41
N ILE A 66 7.69 0.15 2.44
CA ILE A 66 7.98 -1.26 2.15
C ILE A 66 7.32 -2.17 3.19
N LEU A 67 7.38 -1.82 4.48
CA LEU A 67 6.73 -2.60 5.53
C LEU A 67 5.20 -2.68 5.33
N ILE A 68 4.55 -1.62 4.85
CA ILE A 68 3.12 -1.64 4.49
C ILE A 68 2.86 -2.69 3.41
N LEU A 69 3.67 -2.72 2.34
CA LEU A 69 3.52 -3.71 1.26
C LEU A 69 3.70 -5.14 1.77
N MET A 70 4.66 -5.36 2.68
CA MET A 70 4.89 -6.66 3.30
C MET A 70 3.69 -7.11 4.14
N TYR A 71 3.13 -6.22 4.95
CA TYR A 71 1.94 -6.56 5.74
C TYR A 71 0.70 -6.82 4.89
N LEU A 72 0.51 -6.08 3.79
CA LEU A 72 -0.60 -6.30 2.86
C LEU A 72 -0.48 -7.58 2.04
N SER A 73 0.73 -7.94 1.62
CA SER A 73 1.00 -9.18 0.87
C SER A 73 1.06 -10.42 1.77
N GLY A 74 1.35 -10.23 3.07
CA GLY A 74 1.67 -11.32 3.98
C GLY A 74 3.04 -11.96 3.70
N SER A 75 3.90 -11.31 2.92
CA SER A 75 5.25 -11.81 2.62
C SER A 75 6.30 -11.23 3.57
N ASP A 76 7.30 -12.04 3.91
CA ASP A 76 8.50 -11.62 4.62
C ASP A 76 9.64 -11.18 3.68
N GLN A 77 9.48 -11.39 2.37
CA GLN A 77 10.40 -10.95 1.32
C GLN A 77 9.96 -9.62 0.73
N ILE A 78 10.88 -8.65 0.70
CA ILE A 78 10.63 -7.31 0.12
C ILE A 78 10.26 -7.41 -1.36
N GLN A 79 10.97 -8.27 -2.12
CA GLN A 79 10.74 -8.43 -3.55
C GLN A 79 9.31 -8.92 -3.85
N ASP A 80 8.89 -10.00 -3.19
CA ASP A 80 7.56 -10.56 -3.36
C ASP A 80 6.46 -9.54 -2.98
N ALA A 81 6.66 -8.80 -1.90
CA ALA A 81 5.73 -7.75 -1.46
C ALA A 81 5.58 -6.64 -2.52
N MET A 82 6.68 -6.22 -3.14
CA MET A 82 6.66 -5.23 -4.22
C MET A 82 6.00 -5.78 -5.50
N GLU A 83 6.29 -7.04 -5.87
CA GLU A 83 5.69 -7.66 -7.06
C GLU A 83 4.17 -7.84 -6.90
N GLN A 84 3.73 -8.29 -5.72
CA GLN A 84 2.33 -8.55 -5.43
C GLN A 84 1.53 -7.25 -5.25
N CYS A 85 2.02 -6.34 -4.39
CA CYS A 85 1.26 -5.19 -3.91
C CYS A 85 1.80 -3.83 -4.32
N GLY A 86 3.01 -3.76 -4.87
CA GLY A 86 3.47 -2.58 -5.59
C GLY A 86 2.64 -2.32 -6.85
N ILE A 87 2.68 -1.07 -7.30
CA ILE A 87 2.09 -0.66 -8.58
C ILE A 87 2.85 -1.32 -9.75
N GLN A 88 2.12 -1.64 -10.81
CA GLN A 88 2.64 -2.21 -12.05
C GLN A 88 2.09 -1.43 -13.24
N GLN A 89 2.71 -1.58 -14.39
CA GLN A 89 2.38 -0.80 -15.60
C GLN A 89 0.91 -0.95 -16.03
N ASP A 90 0.31 -2.09 -15.72
CA ASP A 90 -1.08 -2.46 -16.01
C ASP A 90 -2.09 -2.07 -14.91
N CYS A 91 -1.65 -1.38 -13.86
CA CYS A 91 -2.54 -0.94 -12.78
C CYS A 91 -3.57 0.08 -13.28
N ALA A 92 -4.83 -0.35 -13.38
CA ALA A 92 -5.96 0.56 -13.57
C ALA A 92 -6.30 1.37 -12.32
N SER A 93 -6.09 0.82 -11.12
CA SER A 93 -6.39 1.48 -9.84
C SER A 93 -5.37 1.14 -8.76
N PHE A 94 -5.14 2.12 -7.89
CA PHE A 94 -4.23 2.01 -6.75
C PHE A 94 -4.63 2.98 -5.64
N ALA A 95 -4.19 2.71 -4.42
CA ALA A 95 -4.22 3.66 -3.32
C ALA A 95 -2.84 4.27 -3.13
N VAL A 96 -2.77 5.44 -2.52
CA VAL A 96 -1.51 6.04 -2.05
C VAL A 96 -1.66 6.29 -0.56
N VAL A 97 -0.72 5.76 0.22
CA VAL A 97 -0.53 6.11 1.62
C VAL A 97 0.49 7.23 1.68
N TYR A 98 0.14 8.35 2.31
CA TYR A 98 0.99 9.53 2.30
C TYR A 98 0.91 10.35 3.59
N GLU A 99 1.91 11.21 3.82
CA GLU A 99 1.96 12.13 4.96
C GLU A 99 1.55 13.56 4.58
N ASP A 100 2.14 14.09 3.51
CA ASP A 100 2.05 15.49 3.11
C ASP A 100 1.04 15.68 1.95
N ASP A 101 0.08 16.59 2.12
CA ASP A 101 -0.90 16.90 1.06
C ASP A 101 -0.25 17.59 -0.16
N SER A 102 0.89 18.27 0.03
CA SER A 102 1.65 18.87 -1.07
C SER A 102 2.20 17.81 -2.02
N ASP A 103 2.62 16.64 -1.50
CA ASP A 103 3.10 15.53 -2.33
C ASP A 103 1.99 14.97 -3.23
N ILE A 104 0.73 14.98 -2.80
CA ILE A 104 -0.39 14.58 -3.66
C ILE A 104 -0.63 15.59 -4.78
N SER A 105 -0.52 16.88 -4.47
CA SER A 105 -0.66 17.95 -5.45
C SER A 105 0.44 17.86 -6.51
N ASP A 106 1.68 17.68 -6.08
CA ASP A 106 2.84 17.45 -6.95
C ASP A 106 2.67 16.19 -7.81
N PHE A 107 2.16 15.10 -7.22
CA PHE A 107 1.92 13.84 -7.92
C PHE A 107 0.90 14.01 -9.04
N LEU A 108 -0.25 14.64 -8.78
CA LEU A 108 -1.27 14.89 -9.78
C LEU A 108 -0.78 15.85 -10.88
N HIS A 109 0.07 16.82 -10.55
CA HIS A 109 0.70 17.69 -11.54
C HIS A 109 1.69 16.95 -12.44
N ALA A 110 2.48 16.03 -11.87
CA ALA A 110 3.47 15.23 -12.60
C ALA A 110 2.82 14.14 -13.47
N PHE A 111 1.69 13.58 -13.03
CA PHE A 111 1.04 12.43 -13.66
C PHE A 111 -0.41 12.76 -14.05
N GLN A 112 -0.58 13.62 -15.07
CA GLN A 112 -1.90 14.12 -15.51
C GLN A 112 -2.89 13.05 -16.01
N TYR A 113 -2.40 11.84 -16.33
CA TYR A 113 -3.23 10.69 -16.70
C TYR A 113 -3.83 9.95 -15.49
N ILE A 114 -3.50 10.39 -14.27
CA ILE A 114 -3.99 9.85 -13.02
C ILE A 114 -5.04 10.81 -12.46
N SER A 115 -6.19 10.26 -12.07
CA SER A 115 -7.27 11.01 -11.42
C SER A 115 -7.59 10.42 -10.06
N GLU A 116 -7.83 11.27 -9.08
CA GLU A 116 -8.42 10.86 -7.80
C GLU A 116 -9.78 10.19 -8.05
N ASN A 117 -10.07 9.17 -7.26
CA ASN A 117 -11.29 8.40 -7.39
C ASN A 117 -11.79 8.02 -6.00
N ASP A 118 -13.09 8.11 -5.79
CA ASP A 118 -13.73 7.69 -4.53
C ASP A 118 -14.00 6.18 -4.49
N LEU A 119 -13.44 5.40 -5.45
CA LEU A 119 -13.76 3.98 -5.63
C LEU A 119 -13.70 3.22 -4.29
N PRO A 120 -14.81 2.63 -3.84
CA PRO A 120 -14.80 1.76 -2.69
C PRO A 120 -13.93 0.56 -3.03
N ILE A 121 -13.03 0.21 -2.11
CA ILE A 121 -12.36 -1.08 -2.11
C ILE A 121 -13.43 -2.14 -2.39
N PRO A 122 -13.25 -3.05 -3.38
CA PRO A 122 -14.28 -4.02 -3.71
C PRO A 122 -14.58 -4.86 -2.46
N HIS A 123 -15.75 -4.59 -1.87
CA HIS A 123 -16.37 -5.51 -0.92
C HIS A 123 -16.70 -6.80 -1.68
N ASP A 124 -16.40 -7.94 -1.06
CA ASP A 124 -16.60 -9.32 -1.54
C ASP A 124 -15.54 -9.91 -2.49
N HIS A 125 -14.40 -10.27 -1.90
CA HIS A 125 -13.96 -11.66 -2.01
C HIS A 125 -14.05 -12.27 -0.60
N SER A 126 -14.82 -13.37 -0.47
CA SER A 126 -15.14 -14.07 0.78
C SER A 126 -14.00 -14.00 1.80
N ASN A 127 -14.28 -13.37 2.95
CA ASN A 127 -13.36 -13.19 4.07
C ASN A 127 -12.82 -14.50 4.68
N ASP A 128 -13.35 -15.66 4.26
CA ASP A 128 -13.04 -16.97 4.83
C ASP A 128 -11.54 -17.30 4.80
N MET A 129 -10.84 -16.97 3.72
CA MET A 129 -9.41 -17.31 3.58
C MET A 129 -8.49 -16.44 4.46
N ILE A 130 -8.91 -15.21 4.79
CA ILE A 130 -8.16 -14.30 5.68
C ILE A 130 -8.44 -14.64 7.14
N PHE A 131 -9.69 -14.94 7.48
CA PHE A 131 -10.03 -15.46 8.82
C PHE A 131 -9.33 -16.79 9.11
N GLU A 132 -9.29 -17.72 8.15
CA GLU A 132 -8.54 -18.97 8.31
C GLU A 132 -7.06 -18.69 8.62
N ARG A 133 -6.38 -17.85 7.83
CA ARG A 133 -4.95 -17.54 8.03
C ARG A 133 -4.66 -16.76 9.31
N MET A 134 -5.62 -15.99 9.83
CA MET A 134 -5.47 -15.31 11.12
C MET A 134 -5.79 -16.22 12.32
N SER A 135 -6.66 -17.22 12.15
CA SER A 135 -7.07 -18.15 13.22
C SER A 135 -6.02 -19.20 13.60
N TYR A 136 -5.06 -19.49 12.72
CA TYR A 136 -4.00 -20.49 12.97
C TYR A 136 -2.94 -20.06 14.00
N VAL A 137 -3.06 -18.88 14.60
CA VAL A 137 -2.09 -18.39 15.60
C VAL A 137 -2.41 -18.91 17.01
N ASP A 138 -3.65 -19.34 17.29
CA ASP A 138 -4.05 -19.76 18.64
C ASP A 138 -4.11 -21.29 18.85
N SER A 139 -3.92 -22.11 17.81
CA SER A 139 -4.06 -23.57 17.88
C SER A 139 -2.75 -24.36 18.06
N ILE A 140 -1.60 -23.70 18.25
CA ILE A 140 -0.29 -24.34 18.51
C ILE A 140 0.14 -24.17 19.99
N LEU A 141 -0.83 -24.07 20.88
CA LEU A 141 -0.62 -24.16 22.33
C LEU A 141 -1.47 -25.30 22.88
N ASP A 142 -1.05 -26.53 22.59
CA ASP A 142 -1.32 -27.73 23.38
C ASP A 142 -0.12 -28.69 23.29
#